data_AF-D6PS48-F1
#
_entry.id   AF-D6PS48-F1
#
_cell.length_a   1.000
_cell.length_b   1.000
_cell.length_c   1.000
_cell.angle_alpha   90.00
_cell.angle_beta   90.00
_cell.angle_gamma   90.00
#
_symmetry.space_group_name_H-M   'P 1'
#
loop_
_entity.id
_entity.type
_entity.pdbx_description
1 polymer ?
#
loop_
_entity_poly.entity_id
_entity_poly.type
_entity_poly.pdbx_seq_one_letter_code
_entity_poly.pdbx_strand_id
1 'polypeptide(L)'
;AIEKLTCNDASVSVAKETSTALGMGFRCGFLGLLHMDVFHQRLEQEYGTQVISTIPTVPYTFEYSDGTKLQVQNPAALPSTPKYRVTASWEPTVIATIILPSEYVGAVINLCSDRRGQQLEYTFIDAQRVFLKYQLPLREIVVDFYDELK
;
A
#
# COMPACT_ATOMS: atom_id res chain seq x y z
N ALA A 1 -6.00 -13.29 20.12
CA ALA A 1 -5.11 -13.84 19.07
C ALA A 1 -4.06 -12.81 18.67
N ILE A 2 -4.47 -11.64 18.15
CA ILE A 2 -3.57 -10.58 17.66
C ILE A 2 -2.50 -10.15 18.67
N GLU A 3 -2.87 -9.78 19.91
CA GLU A 3 -1.90 -9.35 20.93
C GLU A 3 -0.83 -10.42 21.25
N LYS A 4 -1.21 -11.71 21.19
CA LYS A 4 -0.26 -12.82 21.41
C LYS A 4 0.68 -13.00 20.21
N LEU A 5 0.17 -12.81 18.99
CA LEU A 5 0.98 -12.90 17.77
C LEU A 5 1.97 -11.72 17.69
N THR A 6 1.54 -10.51 18.09
CA THR A 6 2.41 -9.33 18.11
C THR A 6 3.50 -9.37 19.18
N CYS A 7 3.38 -10.21 20.21
CA CYS A 7 4.52 -10.47 21.10
C CYS A 7 5.67 -11.18 20.38
N ASN A 8 5.37 -11.96 19.34
CA ASN A 8 6.37 -12.68 18.55
C ASN A 8 6.86 -11.86 17.35
N ASP A 9 6.09 -10.85 16.91
CA ASP A 9 6.43 -9.97 15.80
C ASP A 9 6.39 -8.49 16.21
N ALA A 10 7.57 -7.95 16.53
CA ALA A 10 7.74 -6.55 16.94
C ALA A 10 7.56 -5.55 15.79
N SER A 11 7.45 -6.01 14.54
CA SER A 11 7.30 -5.13 13.38
C SER A 11 5.83 -4.82 13.04
N VAL A 12 4.89 -5.55 13.66
CA VAL A 12 3.45 -5.32 13.50
C VAL A 12 2.98 -4.27 14.51
N SER A 13 2.42 -3.18 14.02
CA SER A 13 1.74 -2.20 14.86
C SER A 13 0.25 -2.50 14.92
N VAL A 14 -0.39 -2.36 16.09
CA VAL A 14 -1.81 -2.66 16.27
C VAL A 14 -2.50 -1.52 17.00
N ALA A 15 -3.61 -1.05 16.45
CA ALA A 15 -4.50 -0.09 17.08
C ALA A 15 -5.94 -0.58 17.01
N LYS A 16 -6.71 -0.37 18.09
CA LYS A 16 -8.15 -0.67 18.07
C LYS A 16 -8.84 0.37 17.20
N GLU A 17 -9.70 -0.08 16.30
CA GLU A 17 -10.45 0.80 15.41
C GLU A 17 -11.91 0.34 15.31
N THR A 18 -12.83 1.28 15.15
CA THR A 18 -14.25 0.96 14.93
C THR A 18 -14.64 1.42 13.53
N SER A 19 -15.14 0.49 12.73
CA SER A 19 -15.70 0.75 11.42
C SER A 19 -17.22 0.92 11.54
N THR A 20 -17.77 1.84 10.76
CA THR A 20 -19.23 2.03 10.66
C THR A 20 -19.94 0.82 10.06
N ALA A 21 -19.25 0.05 9.21
CA ALA A 21 -19.82 -1.12 8.53
C ALA A 21 -19.52 -2.44 9.24
N LEU A 22 -18.29 -2.61 9.74
CA LEU A 22 -17.82 -3.89 10.30
C LEU A 22 -17.81 -3.92 11.84
N GLY A 23 -18.13 -2.81 12.50
CA GLY A 23 -18.07 -2.71 13.95
C GLY A 23 -16.63 -2.62 14.47
N MET A 24 -16.39 -3.18 15.65
CA MET A 24 -15.07 -3.13 16.30
C MET A 24 -14.08 -4.07 15.62
N GLY A 25 -12.87 -3.58 15.37
CA GLY A 25 -11.78 -4.34 14.80
C GLY A 25 -10.42 -3.79 15.20
N PHE A 26 -9.40 -4.22 14.46
CA PHE A 26 -8.02 -3.81 14.66
C PHE A 26 -7.45 -3.28 13.36
N ARG A 27 -6.77 -2.14 13.46
CA ARG A 27 -5.86 -1.67 12.43
C ARG A 27 -4.49 -2.24 12.70
N CYS A 28 -3.99 -3.01 11.74
CA CYS A 28 -2.64 -3.57 11.80
C CYS A 28 -1.77 -2.90 10.73
N GLY A 29 -0.59 -2.41 11.12
CA GLY A 29 0.41 -1.88 10.20
C GLY A 29 1.50 -2.92 9.94
N PHE A 30 1.77 -3.20 8.67
CA PHE A 30 2.73 -4.20 8.21
C PHE A 30 3.85 -3.56 7.39
N LEU A 31 4.96 -4.28 7.25
CA LEU A 31 6.10 -3.87 6.42
C LEU A 31 5.87 -4.02 4.91
N GLY A 32 4.86 -4.81 4.53
CA GLY A 32 4.50 -5.07 3.14
C GLY A 32 3.39 -6.11 3.04
N LEU A 33 2.94 -6.38 1.81
CA LEU A 33 1.83 -7.30 1.53
C LEU A 33 2.14 -8.73 1.99
N LEU A 34 3.34 -9.25 1.68
CA LEU A 34 3.74 -10.60 2.11
C LEU A 34 3.73 -10.74 3.63
N HIS A 35 4.17 -9.71 4.36
CA HIS A 35 4.15 -9.74 5.81
C HIS A 35 2.69 -9.79 6.33
N MET A 36 1.78 -9.02 5.73
CA MET A 36 0.34 -9.10 6.02
C MET A 36 -0.21 -10.50 5.76
N ASP A 37 0.10 -11.11 4.61
CA ASP A 37 -0.42 -12.43 4.23
C ASP A 37 0.06 -13.54 5.17
N VAL A 38 1.34 -13.54 5.52
CA VAL A 38 1.91 -14.50 6.49
C VAL A 38 1.26 -14.31 7.86
N PHE A 39 1.09 -13.06 8.30
CA PHE A 39 0.44 -12.77 9.59
C PHE A 39 -1.02 -13.24 9.61
N HIS A 40 -1.76 -13.03 8.52
CA HIS A 40 -3.14 -13.47 8.36
C HIS A 40 -3.25 -15.01 8.38
N GLN A 41 -2.42 -15.71 7.61
CA GLN A 41 -2.37 -17.18 7.61
C GLN A 41 -2.06 -17.75 8.99
N ARG A 42 -1.13 -17.14 9.74
CA ARG A 42 -0.80 -17.58 11.10
C ARG A 42 -1.97 -17.39 12.07
N LEU A 43 -2.75 -16.32 11.95
CA LEU A 43 -3.95 -16.13 12.79
C LEU A 43 -5.00 -17.22 12.55
N GLU A 44 -5.19 -17.61 11.29
CA GLU A 44 -6.14 -18.68 10.94
C GLU A 44 -5.64 -20.05 11.41
N GLN A 45 -4.37 -20.38 11.13
CA GLN A 45 -3.82 -21.71 11.42
C GLN A 45 -3.51 -21.93 12.91
N GLU A 46 -2.92 -20.95 13.60
CA GLU A 46 -2.49 -21.13 15.00
C GLU A 46 -3.63 -20.87 16.00
N TYR A 47 -4.57 -20.00 15.66
CA TYR A 47 -5.61 -19.55 16.59
C TYR A 47 -7.04 -19.82 16.10
N GLY A 48 -7.22 -20.43 14.92
CA GLY A 48 -8.54 -20.77 14.38
C GLY A 48 -9.46 -19.56 14.20
N THR A 49 -8.90 -18.35 14.10
CA THR A 49 -9.67 -17.10 14.07
C THR A 49 -10.02 -16.77 12.62
N GLN A 50 -11.30 -16.67 12.29
CA GLN A 50 -11.73 -16.15 10.99
C GLN A 50 -11.63 -14.62 11.00
N VAL A 51 -10.74 -14.07 10.17
CA VAL A 51 -10.46 -12.63 10.11
C VAL A 51 -10.81 -12.09 8.74
N ILE A 52 -11.68 -11.08 8.70
CA ILE A 52 -12.00 -10.34 7.48
C ILE A 52 -10.97 -9.21 7.33
N SER A 53 -10.18 -9.24 6.25
CA SER A 53 -9.26 -8.16 5.91
C SER A 53 -9.93 -7.15 4.98
N THR A 54 -9.73 -5.86 5.26
CA THR A 54 -10.12 -4.77 4.35
C THR A 54 -8.97 -4.43 3.41
N ILE A 55 -9.28 -3.77 2.29
CA ILE A 55 -8.26 -3.27 1.35
C ILE A 55 -7.24 -2.41 2.11
N PRO A 56 -5.93 -2.64 1.93
CA PRO A 56 -4.89 -1.85 2.59
C PRO A 56 -4.96 -0.39 2.16
N THR A 57 -4.77 0.53 3.10
CA THR A 57 -4.69 1.97 2.83
C THR A 57 -3.27 2.47 3.03
N VAL A 58 -2.91 3.53 2.29
CA VAL A 58 -1.65 4.25 2.46
C VAL A 58 -1.88 5.57 3.19
N PRO A 59 -0.91 6.07 3.98
CA PRO A 59 -1.03 7.38 4.63
C PRO A 59 -0.97 8.51 3.61
N TYR A 60 -1.88 9.47 3.67
CA TYR A 60 -1.84 10.71 2.89
C TYR A 60 -1.48 11.89 3.78
N THR A 61 -0.87 12.91 3.21
CA THR A 61 -0.62 14.19 3.89
C THR A 61 -1.40 15.27 3.17
N PHE A 62 -2.21 16.03 3.92
CA PHE A 62 -2.97 17.18 3.42
C PHE A 62 -2.39 18.46 4.00
N GLU A 63 -2.28 19.51 3.20
CA GLU A 63 -1.98 20.87 3.64
C GLU A 63 -3.22 21.74 3.49
N TYR A 64 -3.47 22.55 4.51
CA TYR A 64 -4.58 23.49 4.55
C TYR A 64 -4.10 24.92 4.28
N SER A 65 -5.04 25.80 3.94
CA SER A 65 -4.77 27.21 3.61
C SER A 65 -4.16 28.03 4.75
N ASP A 66 -4.23 27.56 5.99
CA ASP A 66 -3.57 28.17 7.15
C ASP A 66 -2.11 27.67 7.35
N GLY A 67 -1.63 26.80 6.46
CA GLY A 67 -0.30 26.18 6.53
C GLY A 67 -0.23 24.93 7.40
N THR A 68 -1.33 24.50 8.03
CA THR A 68 -1.34 23.27 8.83
C THR A 68 -1.28 22.03 7.94
N LYS A 69 -0.55 21.01 8.40
CA LYS A 69 -0.44 19.71 7.73
C LYS A 69 -1.09 18.62 8.58
N LEU A 70 -1.92 17.80 7.94
CA LEU A 70 -2.60 16.68 8.56
C LEU A 70 -2.24 15.39 7.83
N GLN A 71 -1.66 14.45 8.57
CA GLN A 71 -1.47 13.10 8.07
C GLN A 71 -2.72 12.27 8.35
N VAL A 72 -3.28 11.68 7.31
CA VAL A 72 -4.52 10.91 7.35
C VAL A 72 -4.23 9.49 6.88
N GLN A 73 -4.49 8.53 7.75
CA GLN A 73 -4.39 7.10 7.43
C GLN A 73 -5.77 6.47 7.15
N ASN A 74 -6.82 7.02 7.78
CA ASN A 74 -8.20 6.63 7.54
C ASN A 74 -8.92 7.72 6.74
N PRO A 75 -9.48 7.42 5.56
CA PRO A 75 -10.36 8.36 4.86
C PRO A 75 -11.48 8.92 5.76
N ALA A 76 -12.02 8.14 6.69
CA ALA A 76 -13.06 8.57 7.63
C ALA A 76 -12.58 9.60 8.67
N ALA A 77 -11.26 9.72 8.88
CA ALA A 77 -10.69 10.75 9.74
C ALA A 77 -10.58 12.12 9.05
N LEU A 78 -10.91 12.21 7.75
CA LEU A 78 -11.03 13.50 7.08
C LEU A 78 -12.25 14.26 7.62
N PRO A 79 -12.08 15.51 8.07
CA PRO A 79 -13.20 16.32 8.50
C PRO A 79 -14.14 16.58 7.31
N SER A 80 -15.43 16.25 7.47
CA SER A 80 -16.46 16.45 6.45
C SER A 80 -16.69 17.93 6.11
N THR A 81 -16.47 18.83 7.07
CA THR A 81 -16.45 20.28 6.90
C THR A 81 -15.15 20.84 7.46
N PRO A 82 -14.05 20.87 6.68
CA PRO A 82 -12.78 21.40 7.16
C PRO A 82 -12.90 22.92 7.35
N LYS A 83 -12.38 23.42 8.48
CA LYS A 83 -12.36 24.86 8.81
C LYS A 83 -11.57 25.70 7.79
N TYR A 84 -10.59 25.07 7.15
CA TYR A 84 -9.70 25.67 6.16
C TYR A 84 -9.72 24.84 4.88
N ARG A 85 -9.50 25.48 3.73
CA ARG A 85 -9.52 24.79 2.44
C ARG A 85 -8.24 23.98 2.27
N VAL A 86 -8.33 22.76 1.74
CA VAL A 86 -7.16 21.98 1.34
C VAL A 86 -6.46 22.67 0.16
N THR A 87 -5.17 22.95 0.31
CA THR A 87 -4.33 23.58 -0.73
C THR A 87 -3.53 22.57 -1.51
N ALA A 88 -3.05 21.51 -0.84
CA ALA A 88 -2.26 20.46 -1.46
C ALA A 88 -2.47 19.11 -0.75
N SER A 89 -2.21 18.02 -1.48
CA SER A 89 -2.22 16.67 -0.94
C SER A 89 -1.04 15.88 -1.51
N TRP A 90 -0.40 15.08 -0.67
CA TRP A 90 0.68 14.18 -1.06
C TRP A 90 0.33 12.74 -0.72
N GLU A 91 0.74 11.85 -1.61
CA GLU A 91 0.69 10.41 -1.42
C GLU A 91 2.11 9.83 -1.45
N PRO A 92 2.37 8.72 -0.74
CA PRO A 92 3.66 8.06 -0.76
C PRO A 92 3.92 7.46 -2.15
N THR A 93 5.11 7.72 -2.66
CA THR A 93 5.60 7.22 -3.95
C THR A 93 6.83 6.36 -3.70
N VAL A 94 7.03 5.33 -4.54
CA VAL A 94 8.21 4.46 -4.48
C VAL A 94 8.92 4.44 -5.83
N ILE A 95 10.20 4.10 -5.79
CA ILE A 95 10.97 3.80 -6.98
C ILE A 95 10.96 2.28 -7.14
N ALA A 96 10.21 1.80 -8.13
CA ALA A 96 10.18 0.39 -8.49
C ALA A 96 11.27 0.09 -9.53
N THR A 97 12.01 -0.98 -9.30
CA THR A 97 12.96 -1.56 -10.24
C THR A 97 12.43 -2.90 -10.72
N ILE A 98 12.20 -3.05 -12.02
CA ILE A 98 11.57 -4.22 -12.62
C ILE A 98 12.57 -4.82 -13.62
N ILE A 99 12.86 -6.11 -13.46
CA ILE A 99 13.67 -6.89 -14.41
C ILE A 99 12.77 -7.94 -15.02
N LEU A 100 12.65 -7.93 -16.34
CA LEU A 100 11.76 -8.83 -17.07
C LEU A 100 12.35 -9.25 -18.41
N PRO A 101 11.86 -10.36 -19.01
CA PRO A 101 12.17 -10.73 -20.38
C PRO A 101 11.71 -9.66 -21.39
N SER A 102 12.47 -9.46 -22.46
CA SER A 102 12.20 -8.43 -23.49
C SER A 102 10.84 -8.60 -24.19
N GLU A 103 10.29 -9.82 -24.22
CA GLU A 103 8.98 -10.14 -24.79
C GLU A 103 7.79 -9.53 -24.02
N TYR A 104 7.92 -9.26 -22.71
CA TYR A 104 6.82 -8.71 -21.88
C TYR A 104 6.88 -7.20 -21.68
N VAL A 105 7.88 -6.52 -22.26
CA VAL A 105 8.12 -5.09 -22.04
C VAL A 105 6.92 -4.23 -22.35
N GLY A 106 6.23 -4.47 -23.48
CA GLY A 106 5.05 -3.70 -23.84
C GLY A 106 3.91 -3.83 -22.82
N ALA A 107 3.67 -5.05 -22.33
CA ALA A 107 2.63 -5.31 -21.33
C ALA A 107 2.96 -4.63 -19.99
N VAL A 108 4.21 -4.72 -19.53
CA VAL A 108 4.64 -4.12 -18.27
C VAL A 108 4.64 -2.59 -18.35
N ILE A 109 5.06 -1.99 -19.46
CA ILE A 109 4.99 -0.53 -19.64
C ILE A 109 3.53 -0.04 -19.57
N ASN A 110 2.60 -0.74 -20.24
CA ASN A 110 1.18 -0.40 -20.18
C ASN A 110 0.65 -0.52 -18.74
N LEU A 111 0.96 -1.62 -18.05
CA LEU A 111 0.60 -1.81 -16.64
C LEU A 111 1.13 -0.67 -15.76
N CYS A 112 2.41 -0.31 -15.88
CA CYS A 112 2.98 0.81 -15.13
C CYS A 112 2.32 2.14 -15.48
N SER A 113 1.99 2.38 -16.76
CA SER A 113 1.31 3.60 -17.21
C SER A 113 -0.11 3.72 -16.64
N ASP A 114 -0.88 2.64 -16.66
CA ASP A 114 -2.24 2.58 -16.11
C ASP A 114 -2.25 2.87 -14.61
N ARG A 115 -1.17 2.48 -13.93
CA ARG A 115 -0.93 2.71 -12.49
C ARG A 115 -0.26 4.06 -12.19
N ARG A 116 -0.39 5.04 -13.09
CA ARG A 116 0.17 6.40 -12.95
C ARG A 116 1.70 6.42 -12.76
N GLY A 117 2.38 5.41 -13.29
CA GLY A 117 3.82 5.26 -13.21
C GLY A 117 4.54 6.21 -14.16
N GLN A 118 5.59 6.86 -13.64
CA GLN A 118 6.50 7.65 -14.46
C GLN A 118 7.77 6.86 -14.72
N GLN A 119 8.08 6.60 -15.99
CA GLN A 119 9.33 5.96 -16.36
C GLN A 119 10.52 6.87 -16.04
N LEU A 120 11.49 6.34 -15.30
CA LEU A 120 12.74 7.00 -14.96
C LEU A 120 13.91 6.45 -15.76
N GLU A 121 13.94 5.13 -15.99
CA GLU A 121 15.05 4.45 -16.68
C GLU A 121 14.52 3.26 -17.49
N TYR A 122 15.15 3.04 -18.64
CA TYR A 122 14.91 1.90 -19.52
C TYR A 122 16.27 1.48 -20.09
N THR A 123 16.71 0.27 -19.76
CA THR A 123 18.02 -0.23 -20.19
C THR A 123 17.93 -1.72 -20.52
N PHE A 124 18.53 -2.15 -21.63
CA PHE A 124 18.72 -3.58 -21.91
C PHE A 124 19.89 -4.09 -21.07
N ILE A 125 19.65 -5.11 -20.23
CA ILE A 125 20.72 -5.79 -19.49
C ILE A 125 21.49 -6.70 -20.46
N ASP A 126 20.74 -7.42 -21.29
CA ASP A 126 21.25 -8.27 -22.37
C ASP A 126 20.19 -8.40 -23.48
N ALA A 127 20.40 -9.32 -24.43
CA ALA A 127 19.48 -9.53 -25.56
C ALA A 127 18.08 -10.04 -25.15
N GLN A 128 17.95 -10.64 -23.97
CA GLN A 128 16.72 -11.28 -23.50
C GLN A 128 16.07 -10.56 -22.32
N ARG A 129 16.78 -9.67 -21.61
CA ARG A 129 16.32 -9.04 -20.38
C ARG A 129 16.39 -7.52 -20.42
N VAL A 130 15.35 -6.89 -19.90
CA VAL A 130 15.22 -5.44 -19.78
C VAL A 130 15.14 -5.05 -18.31
N PHE A 131 15.81 -3.95 -17.99
CA PHE A 131 15.72 -3.23 -16.73
C PHE A 131 14.85 -1.99 -16.91
N LEU A 132 13.82 -1.88 -16.09
CA LEU A 132 12.95 -0.72 -16.02
C LEU A 132 13.01 -0.11 -14.62
N LYS A 133 13.06 1.22 -14.55
CA LYS A 133 12.92 1.96 -13.31
C LYS A 133 11.75 2.91 -13.43
N TYR A 134 10.80 2.81 -12.50
CA TYR A 134 9.58 3.60 -12.50
C TYR A 134 9.38 4.26 -11.13
N GLN A 135 8.85 5.48 -11.14
CA GLN A 135 8.27 6.10 -9.96
C GLN A 135 6.77 5.80 -9.95
N LEU A 136 6.29 5.12 -8.93
CA LEU A 136 4.91 4.63 -8.82
C LEU A 136 4.29 5.03 -7.47
N PRO A 137 3.02 5.46 -7.44
CA PRO A 137 2.31 5.68 -6.19
C PRO A 137 2.13 4.37 -5.42
N LEU A 138 2.43 4.36 -4.12
CA LEU A 138 2.35 3.16 -3.30
C LEU A 138 0.93 2.57 -3.28
N ARG A 139 -0.10 3.43 -3.35
CA ARG A 139 -1.51 3.03 -3.43
C ARG A 139 -1.80 2.08 -4.60
N GLU A 140 -1.15 2.33 -5.75
CA GLU A 140 -1.37 1.56 -6.97
C GLU A 140 -0.63 0.21 -6.93
N ILE A 141 0.42 0.12 -6.12
CA ILE A 141 1.21 -1.12 -5.96
C ILE A 141 0.55 -2.06 -4.95
N VAL A 142 -0.05 -1.51 -3.88
CA VAL A 142 -0.65 -2.34 -2.82
C VAL A 142 -1.94 -3.05 -3.26
N VAL A 143 -2.51 -2.67 -4.41
CA VAL A 143 -3.72 -3.27 -4.96
C VAL A 143 -3.35 -4.00 -6.26
N ASP A 144 -3.34 -5.34 -6.21
CA ASP A 144 -3.28 -6.26 -7.36
C ASP A 144 -2.08 -6.14 -8.32
N PHE A 145 -1.18 -5.17 -8.13
CA PHE A 145 -0.04 -4.94 -9.03
C PHE A 145 0.89 -6.16 -9.14
N TYR A 146 1.12 -6.85 -8.02
CA TYR A 146 1.95 -8.05 -8.02
C TYR A 146 1.32 -9.19 -8.83
N ASP A 147 0.00 -9.35 -8.72
CA ASP A 147 -0.73 -10.41 -9.41
C ASP A 147 -0.88 -10.12 -10.91
N GLU A 148 -1.05 -8.86 -11.31
CA GLU A 148 -1.08 -8.45 -12.71
C GLU A 148 0.30 -8.49 -13.39
N LEU A 149 1.38 -8.32 -12.62
CA LEU A 149 2.75 -8.37 -13.14
C LEU A 149 3.25 -9.81 -13.37
N LYS A 150 2.71 -10.78 -12.64
CA LYS A 150 3.15 -12.18 -12.65
C LYS A 150 2.49 -12.99 -13.76
#